data_AF-A0A814EW61-F1
#
_entry.id   AF-A0A814EW61-F1
#
_cell.length_a   1.000
_cell.length_b   1.000
_cell.length_c   1.000
_cell.angle_alpha   90.00
_cell.angle_beta   90.00
_cell.angle_gamma   90.00
#
_symmetry.space_group_name_H-M   'P 1'
#
loop_
_entity.id
_entity.type
_entity.pdbx_description
1 polymer ?
#
loop_
_entity_poly.entity_id
_entity_poly.type
_entity_poly.pdbx_seq_one_letter_code
_entity_poly.pdbx_strand_id
1 'polypeptide(L)'
;MFFILIVVVVVLLIVYVKLKYFTLRGPLPGLPPQFLFGNLIQSGLLLGGVSLPQVYLAFQARFGDIFQFWLGPTRVIVVSGIGDVQHIFSNRKIYDQGDMAIEQMSLLLPDALICTRGAKYKRHASIVLPLFRRGKIISNLHLIVDCVDKLLAKWRLSPPGHIYVDIVIQCQNLLLLIFGLIAFNYDLETLDDNENGSDNELTRALRDLLSTMEIVLFSPPIVTNIYLKLSRRHRRAKAIIERYLYRIIEQELNENSESMAQ
;
A
#
# COMPACT_ATOMS: atom_id res chain seq x y z
N MET A 1 3.64 9.16 49.08
CA MET A 1 4.85 8.69 48.37
C MET A 1 4.56 8.10 46.99
N PHE A 2 3.62 7.14 46.84
CA PHE A 2 3.34 6.48 45.55
C PHE A 2 2.93 7.46 44.43
N PHE A 3 2.06 8.42 44.72
CA PHE A 3 1.64 9.43 43.75
C PHE A 3 2.79 10.31 43.24
N ILE A 4 3.68 10.75 44.15
CA ILE A 4 4.86 11.56 43.80
C ILE A 4 5.83 10.76 42.93
N LEU A 5 6.03 9.47 43.24
CA LEU A 5 6.87 8.58 42.44
C LEU A 5 6.31 8.41 41.02
N ILE A 6 4.99 8.22 40.88
CA ILE A 6 4.32 8.14 39.57
C ILE A 6 4.52 9.43 38.78
N VAL A 7 4.32 10.59 39.40
CA VAL A 7 4.51 11.89 38.74
C VAL A 7 5.98 12.06 38.29
N VAL A 8 6.95 11.72 39.13
CA VAL A 8 8.38 11.80 38.79
C VAL A 8 8.72 10.86 37.63
N VAL A 9 8.23 9.62 37.65
CA VAL A 9 8.45 8.66 36.55
C VAL A 9 7.82 9.16 35.26
N VAL A 10 6.60 9.70 35.30
CA VAL A 10 5.93 10.28 34.14
C VAL A 10 6.71 11.48 33.60
N VAL A 11 7.19 12.37 34.46
CA VAL A 11 7.99 13.54 34.05
C VAL A 11 9.32 13.09 33.44
N LEU A 12 10.04 12.13 34.06
CA LEU A 12 11.27 11.57 33.51
C LEU A 12 11.04 10.87 32.18
N LEU A 13 9.93 10.16 32.02
CA LEU A 13 9.53 9.54 30.76
C LEU A 13 9.23 10.59 29.68
N ILE A 14 8.49 11.66 30.01
CA ILE A 14 8.21 12.78 29.12
C ILE A 14 9.51 13.45 28.67
N VAL A 15 10.42 13.73 29.61
CA VAL A 15 11.73 14.33 29.34
C VAL A 15 12.58 13.40 28.49
N TYR A 16 12.63 12.10 28.80
CA TYR A 16 13.35 11.10 28.01
C TYR A 16 12.81 11.02 26.58
N VAL A 17 11.50 10.95 26.40
CA VAL A 17 10.85 10.91 25.09
C VAL A 17 11.14 12.20 24.31
N LYS A 18 11.04 13.36 24.97
CA LYS A 18 11.35 14.66 24.37
C LYS A 18 12.81 14.75 23.93
N LEU A 19 13.75 14.32 24.76
CA LEU A 19 15.18 14.36 24.46
C LEU A 19 15.57 13.35 23.37
N LYS A 20 15.02 12.13 23.44
CA LYS A 20 15.36 11.05 22.51
C LYS A 20 14.77 11.27 21.12
N TYR A 21 13.50 11.65 21.06
CA TYR A 21 12.76 11.72 19.81
C TYR A 21 12.57 13.14 19.30
N PHE A 22 12.39 14.15 20.15
CA PHE A 22 11.94 15.48 19.70
C PHE A 22 13.03 16.57 19.76
N THR A 23 14.30 16.19 19.88
CA THR A 23 15.43 17.12 19.73
C THR A 23 15.72 17.33 18.25
N LEU A 24 15.71 18.60 17.82
CA LEU A 24 16.14 19.01 16.47
C LEU A 24 17.59 18.58 16.26
N ARG A 25 17.80 17.53 15.46
CA ARG A 25 19.14 17.14 15.03
C ARG A 25 19.44 17.82 13.70
N GLY A 26 20.27 18.86 13.73
CA GLY A 26 20.83 19.52 12.55
C GLY A 26 19.97 20.66 11.96
N PRO A 27 20.51 21.38 10.96
CA PRO A 27 19.98 22.65 10.44
C PRO A 27 18.81 22.51 9.45
N LEU A 28 18.11 21.37 9.41
CA LEU A 28 17.08 21.12 8.40
C LEU A 28 15.84 21.99 8.66
N PRO A 29 15.35 22.73 7.63
CA PRO A 29 14.19 23.59 7.79
C PRO A 29 12.93 22.76 8.01
N GLY A 30 12.01 23.25 8.82
CA GLY A 30 10.74 22.60 9.10
C GLY A 30 10.16 23.05 10.44
N LEU A 31 8.91 22.68 10.70
CA LEU A 31 8.28 23.07 11.95
C LEU A 31 8.82 22.27 13.15
N PRO A 32 8.92 22.90 14.33
CA PRO A 32 9.22 22.18 15.55
C PRO A 32 8.11 21.14 15.83
N PRO A 33 8.45 19.95 16.31
CA PRO A 33 7.45 18.95 16.64
C PRO A 33 6.71 19.27 17.94
N GLN A 34 5.40 19.05 17.92
CA GLN A 34 4.55 19.03 19.11
C GLN A 34 4.70 17.70 19.83
N PHE A 35 4.58 17.71 21.16
CA PHE A 35 4.73 16.52 22.00
C PHE A 35 3.74 15.42 21.56
N LEU A 36 4.25 14.20 21.36
CA LEU A 36 3.56 12.99 20.87
C LEU A 36 3.03 13.04 19.42
N PHE A 37 2.52 14.18 18.97
CA PHE A 37 1.86 14.31 17.68
C PHE A 37 2.77 14.80 16.55
N GLY A 38 4.01 15.21 16.85
CA GLY A 38 4.93 15.70 15.84
C GLY A 38 4.35 16.94 15.15
N ASN A 39 4.18 16.87 13.83
CA ASN A 39 3.58 17.95 13.06
C ASN A 39 2.12 17.68 12.65
N LEU A 40 1.50 16.58 13.11
CA LEU A 40 0.21 16.10 12.62
C LEU A 40 -0.96 17.05 12.92
N ILE A 41 -1.00 17.68 14.10
CA ILE A 41 -2.08 18.61 14.48
C ILE A 41 -1.89 19.94 13.77
N GLN A 42 -0.70 20.52 13.89
CA GLN A 42 -0.38 21.82 13.28
C GLN A 42 -0.41 21.83 11.74
N SER A 43 -0.23 20.67 11.09
CA SER A 43 -0.43 20.56 9.65
C SER A 43 -1.89 20.39 9.26
N GLY A 44 -2.81 20.14 10.21
CA GLY A 44 -4.21 19.80 9.95
C GLY A 44 -4.45 18.35 9.54
N LEU A 45 -3.40 17.53 9.43
CA LEU A 45 -3.49 16.14 8.96
C LEU A 45 -4.28 15.26 9.94
N LEU A 46 -4.13 15.47 11.25
CA LEU A 46 -4.90 14.72 12.26
C LEU A 46 -6.38 15.13 12.32
N LEU A 47 -6.68 16.39 11.96
CA LEU A 47 -8.03 16.96 12.06
C LEU A 47 -8.90 16.62 10.84
N GLY A 48 -8.37 15.87 9.86
CA GLY A 48 -9.12 15.37 8.71
C GLY A 48 -9.47 16.41 7.64
N GLY A 49 -8.89 17.61 7.71
CA GLY A 49 -9.21 18.73 6.79
C GLY A 49 -8.28 18.85 5.59
N VAL A 50 -7.14 18.15 5.58
CA VAL A 50 -6.14 18.22 4.52
C VAL A 50 -5.50 16.86 4.26
N SER A 51 -5.10 16.62 3.01
CA SER A 51 -4.38 15.41 2.63
C SER A 51 -2.87 15.55 2.80
N LEU A 52 -2.16 14.44 2.98
CA LEU A 52 -0.69 14.45 3.11
C LEU A 52 0.01 15.11 1.91
N PRO A 53 -0.40 14.89 0.65
CA PRO A 53 0.17 15.63 -0.48
C PRO A 53 0.00 17.14 -0.38
N GLN A 54 -1.16 17.63 0.08
CA GLN A 54 -1.38 19.07 0.27
C GLN A 54 -0.45 19.64 1.35
N VAL A 55 -0.28 18.91 2.45
CA VAL A 55 0.66 19.29 3.52
C VAL A 55 2.08 19.35 2.97
N TYR A 56 2.51 18.37 2.17
CA TYR A 56 3.85 18.37 1.58
C TYR A 56 4.07 19.51 0.61
N LEU A 57 3.10 19.83 -0.26
CA LEU A 57 3.19 20.98 -1.17
C LEU A 57 3.28 22.30 -0.40
N ALA A 58 2.48 22.47 0.66
CA ALA A 58 2.52 23.66 1.50
C ALA A 58 3.86 23.80 2.25
N PHE A 59 4.43 22.69 2.73
CA PHE A 59 5.73 22.69 3.39
C PHE A 59 6.86 22.94 2.39
N GLN A 60 6.82 22.33 1.21
CA GLN A 60 7.80 22.57 0.15
C GLN A 60 7.82 24.04 -0.25
N ALA A 61 6.64 24.65 -0.46
CA ALA A 61 6.53 26.07 -0.78
C ALA A 61 7.13 26.98 0.31
N ARG A 62 7.10 26.54 1.58
CA ARG A 62 7.57 27.32 2.73
C ARG A 62 9.05 27.09 3.07
N PHE A 63 9.54 25.86 2.94
CA PHE A 63 10.84 25.44 3.45
C PHE A 63 11.82 25.03 2.34
N GLY A 64 11.37 24.97 1.08
CA GLY A 64 12.16 24.53 -0.07
C GLY A 64 12.08 23.02 -0.30
N ASP A 65 12.99 22.51 -1.13
CA ASP A 65 12.97 21.13 -1.63
C ASP A 65 13.45 20.08 -0.63
N ILE A 66 14.05 20.50 0.48
CA ILE A 66 14.48 19.61 1.56
C ILE A 66 13.97 20.18 2.88
N PHE A 67 13.09 19.43 3.55
CA PHE A 67 12.56 19.83 4.85
C PHE A 67 12.31 18.63 5.76
N GLN A 68 12.23 18.91 7.05
CA GLN A 68 11.83 17.91 8.04
C GLN A 68 10.32 17.98 8.33
N PHE A 69 9.73 16.81 8.52
CA PHE A 69 8.35 16.61 8.94
C PHE A 69 8.26 15.51 9.98
N TRP A 70 7.43 15.68 10.99
CA TRP A 70 7.29 14.72 12.09
C TRP A 70 5.92 14.02 12.03
N LEU A 71 5.95 12.72 11.78
CA LEU A 71 4.79 11.83 11.88
C LEU A 71 4.75 11.23 13.29
N GLY A 72 4.06 11.91 14.21
CA GLY A 72 4.09 11.53 15.63
C GLY A 72 5.53 11.60 16.16
N PRO A 73 6.09 10.51 16.72
CA PRO A 73 7.48 10.46 17.18
C PRO A 73 8.50 10.24 16.05
N THR A 74 8.06 9.92 14.83
CA THR A 74 8.95 9.57 13.72
C THR A 74 9.33 10.81 12.92
N ARG A 75 10.64 11.08 12.85
CA ARG A 75 11.19 12.13 11.97
C ARG A 75 11.26 11.63 10.53
N VAL A 76 10.68 12.38 9.62
CA VAL A 76 10.75 12.17 8.18
C VAL A 76 11.51 13.36 7.57
N ILE A 77 12.43 13.07 6.67
CA ILE A 77 13.07 14.09 5.84
C ILE A 77 12.46 13.95 4.45
N VAL A 78 11.80 15.01 3.99
CA VAL A 78 11.22 15.08 2.65
C VAL A 78 12.24 15.69 1.72
N VAL A 79 12.45 15.06 0.58
CA VAL A 79 13.40 15.45 -0.45
C VAL A 79 12.69 15.44 -1.79
N SER A 80 12.63 16.60 -2.44
CA SER A 80 11.90 16.82 -3.69
C SER A 80 12.81 17.24 -4.85
N GLY A 81 14.04 17.66 -4.57
CA GLY A 81 15.01 18.05 -5.60
C GLY A 81 15.44 16.85 -6.45
N ILE A 82 15.41 16.98 -7.77
CA ILE A 82 15.72 15.89 -8.71
C ILE A 82 17.12 15.31 -8.47
N GLY A 83 18.12 16.17 -8.24
CA GLY A 83 19.50 15.75 -7.97
C GLY A 83 19.63 14.95 -6.67
N ASP A 84 18.93 15.37 -5.61
CA ASP A 84 18.95 14.69 -4.31
C ASP A 84 18.19 13.36 -4.35
N VAL A 85 17.04 13.34 -5.02
CA VAL A 85 16.26 12.11 -5.27
C VAL A 85 17.11 11.11 -6.05
N GLN A 86 17.78 11.56 -7.12
CA GLN A 86 18.71 10.71 -7.88
C GLN A 86 19.84 10.20 -6.99
N HIS A 87 20.45 11.07 -6.18
CA HIS A 87 21.51 10.67 -5.25
C HIS A 87 21.05 9.56 -4.29
N ILE A 88 19.87 9.70 -3.69
CA ILE A 88 19.30 8.70 -2.76
C ILE A 88 19.11 7.36 -3.48
N PHE A 89 18.50 7.36 -4.67
CA PHE A 89 18.20 6.12 -5.40
C PHE A 89 19.42 5.46 -6.04
N SER A 90 20.48 6.23 -6.33
CA SER A 90 21.77 5.70 -6.81
C SER A 90 22.63 5.13 -5.67
N ASN A 91 22.50 5.65 -4.44
CA ASN A 91 23.33 5.26 -3.30
C ASN A 91 22.63 4.30 -2.33
N ARG A 92 22.10 3.19 -2.85
CA ARG A 92 21.35 2.17 -2.05
C ARG A 92 22.15 1.46 -0.96
N LYS A 93 23.49 1.62 -0.93
CA LYS A 93 24.33 1.14 0.17
C LYS A 93 24.26 2.04 1.41
N ILE A 94 23.89 3.31 1.20
CA ILE A 94 23.76 4.34 2.24
C ILE A 94 22.29 4.46 2.66
N TYR A 95 21.39 4.47 1.68
CA TYR A 95 19.95 4.60 1.89
C TYR A 95 19.26 3.25 1.68
N ASP A 96 18.71 2.70 2.76
CA ASP A 96 17.84 1.51 2.72
C ASP A 96 16.37 1.94 2.88
N GLN A 97 15.45 1.00 2.67
CA GLN A 97 14.03 1.23 2.95
C GLN A 97 13.83 1.64 4.41
N GLY A 98 12.92 2.58 4.67
CA GLY A 98 12.63 3.05 6.03
C GLY A 98 11.92 1.99 6.88
N ASP A 99 12.27 1.90 8.17
CA ASP A 99 11.67 0.95 9.11
C ASP A 99 10.18 1.19 9.31
N MET A 100 9.75 2.46 9.37
CA MET A 100 8.36 2.83 9.57
C MET A 100 7.40 2.16 8.59
N ALA A 101 7.70 2.20 7.29
CA ALA A 101 6.82 1.63 6.27
C ALA A 101 6.81 0.09 6.33
N ILE A 102 7.96 -0.52 6.57
CA ILE A 102 8.08 -1.98 6.64
C ILE A 102 7.40 -2.54 7.88
N GLU A 103 7.66 -1.98 9.06
CA GLU A 103 7.09 -2.45 10.32
C GLU A 103 5.57 -2.37 10.29
N GLN A 104 5.03 -1.24 9.80
CA GLN A 104 3.58 -1.06 9.68
C GLN A 104 2.96 -2.00 8.65
N MET A 105 3.53 -2.09 7.44
CA MET A 105 2.98 -2.97 6.41
C MET A 105 3.10 -4.45 6.78
N SER A 106 4.11 -4.84 7.57
CA SER A 106 4.27 -6.21 8.06
C SER A 106 3.13 -6.63 9.01
N LEU A 107 2.45 -5.68 9.66
CA LEU A 107 1.24 -5.97 10.46
C LEU A 107 0.07 -6.42 9.58
N LEU A 108 0.01 -5.92 8.34
CA LEU A 108 -1.07 -6.23 7.40
C LEU A 108 -0.74 -7.43 6.51
N LEU A 109 0.46 -7.43 5.92
CA LEU A 109 0.96 -8.44 5.00
C LEU A 109 2.32 -8.93 5.49
N PRO A 110 2.34 -9.85 6.47
CA PRO A 110 3.58 -10.43 6.96
C PRO A 110 4.35 -11.07 5.81
N ASP A 111 5.66 -10.87 5.78
CA ASP A 111 6.57 -11.48 4.79
C ASP A 111 6.32 -11.14 3.31
N ALA A 112 5.42 -10.21 3.02
CA ALA A 112 5.25 -9.70 1.66
C ALA A 112 6.56 -9.09 1.14
N LEU A 113 6.75 -9.13 -0.18
CA LEU A 113 7.97 -8.64 -0.84
C LEU A 113 8.32 -7.21 -0.40
N ILE A 114 7.31 -6.33 -0.31
CA ILE A 114 7.45 -4.91 0.11
C ILE A 114 7.83 -4.73 1.59
N CYS A 115 7.68 -5.77 2.40
CA CYS A 115 7.94 -5.80 3.84
C CYS A 115 9.25 -6.52 4.20
N THR A 116 10.02 -6.99 3.21
CA THR A 116 11.22 -7.79 3.47
C THR A 116 12.48 -7.09 2.99
N ARG A 117 13.62 -7.38 3.65
CA ARG A 117 14.95 -6.86 3.27
C ARG A 117 15.96 -7.99 3.09
N GLY A 118 17.13 -7.64 2.56
CA GLY A 118 18.29 -8.52 2.49
C GLY A 118 18.04 -9.83 1.72
N ALA A 119 18.45 -10.95 2.31
CA ALA A 119 18.33 -12.27 1.69
C ALA A 119 16.88 -12.70 1.42
N LYS A 120 15.96 -12.38 2.34
CA LYS A 120 14.53 -12.72 2.21
C LYS A 120 13.91 -11.96 1.04
N TYR A 121 14.18 -10.66 0.94
CA TYR A 121 13.80 -9.87 -0.23
C TYR A 121 14.33 -10.46 -1.53
N LYS A 122 15.64 -10.76 -1.59
CA LYS A 122 16.28 -11.32 -2.80
C LYS A 122 15.60 -12.62 -3.25
N ARG A 123 15.27 -13.50 -2.31
CA ARG A 123 14.58 -14.78 -2.59
C ARG A 123 13.16 -14.55 -3.15
N HIS A 124 12.36 -13.69 -2.53
CA HIS A 124 11.01 -13.39 -3.04
C HIS A 124 11.06 -12.65 -4.38
N ALA A 125 11.97 -11.68 -4.51
CA ALA A 125 12.15 -10.89 -5.73
C ALA A 125 12.58 -11.76 -6.91
N SER A 126 13.43 -12.78 -6.69
CA SER A 126 13.84 -13.69 -7.76
C SER A 126 12.70 -14.53 -8.34
N ILE A 127 11.60 -14.70 -7.60
CA ILE A 127 10.41 -15.42 -8.05
C ILE A 127 9.43 -14.44 -8.73
N VAL A 128 9.16 -13.29 -8.09
CA VAL A 128 8.11 -12.36 -8.51
C VAL A 128 8.55 -11.45 -9.66
N LEU A 129 9.74 -10.85 -9.60
CA LEU A 129 10.16 -9.85 -10.60
C LEU A 129 10.30 -10.37 -12.04
N PRO A 130 10.68 -11.65 -12.30
CA PRO A 130 10.68 -12.19 -13.66
C PRO A 130 9.33 -12.10 -14.38
N LEU A 131 8.20 -12.14 -13.65
CA LEU A 131 6.85 -12.02 -14.21
C LEU A 131 6.61 -10.65 -14.87
N PHE A 132 7.30 -9.61 -14.38
CA PHE A 132 7.17 -8.24 -14.87
C PHE A 132 8.19 -7.87 -15.95
N ARG A 133 8.95 -8.84 -16.47
CA ARG A 133 9.92 -8.57 -17.55
C ARG A 133 9.18 -8.29 -18.86
N ARG A 134 9.67 -7.32 -19.63
CA ARG A 134 9.13 -6.93 -20.93
C ARG A 134 8.82 -8.11 -21.85
N GLY A 135 9.70 -9.12 -21.88
CA GLY A 135 9.50 -10.32 -22.72
C GLY A 135 8.23 -11.10 -22.36
N LYS A 136 7.89 -11.23 -21.07
CA LYS A 136 6.67 -11.91 -20.61
C LYS A 136 5.40 -11.09 -20.88
N ILE A 137 5.51 -9.75 -20.86
CA ILE A 137 4.37 -8.89 -21.16
C ILE A 137 4.06 -8.91 -22.66
N ILE A 138 5.09 -8.75 -23.50
CA ILE A 138 4.91 -8.71 -24.97
C ILE A 138 4.39 -10.05 -25.51
N SER A 139 4.83 -11.19 -24.96
CA SER A 139 4.33 -12.50 -25.40
C SER A 139 2.83 -12.69 -25.17
N ASN A 140 2.24 -11.93 -24.24
CA ASN A 140 0.82 -12.00 -23.88
C ASN A 140 0.00 -10.83 -24.47
N LEU A 141 0.53 -10.10 -25.46
CA LEU A 141 -0.18 -8.96 -26.04
C LEU A 141 -1.53 -9.36 -26.66
N HIS A 142 -1.59 -10.52 -27.31
CA HIS A 142 -2.84 -11.06 -27.86
C HIS A 142 -3.91 -11.24 -26.78
N LEU A 143 -3.53 -11.85 -25.65
CA LEU A 143 -4.42 -12.03 -24.51
C LEU A 143 -4.91 -10.69 -23.95
N ILE A 144 -4.04 -9.68 -23.86
CA ILE A 144 -4.44 -8.33 -23.44
C ILE A 144 -5.49 -7.75 -24.40
N VAL A 145 -5.30 -7.92 -25.72
CA VAL A 145 -6.27 -7.47 -26.73
C VAL A 145 -7.59 -8.21 -26.56
N ASP A 146 -7.58 -9.53 -26.37
CA ASP A 146 -8.79 -10.32 -26.17
C ASP A 146 -9.59 -9.87 -24.93
N CYS A 147 -8.90 -9.55 -23.83
CA CYS A 147 -9.53 -8.99 -22.63
C CYS A 147 -10.17 -7.62 -22.88
N VAL A 148 -9.51 -6.77 -23.66
CA VAL A 148 -10.05 -5.45 -24.06
C VAL A 148 -11.27 -5.64 -24.97
N ASP A 149 -11.20 -6.55 -25.93
CA ASP A 149 -12.32 -6.86 -26.83
C ASP A 149 -13.51 -7.44 -26.07
N LYS A 150 -13.29 -8.29 -25.05
CA LYS A 150 -14.34 -8.77 -24.13
C LYS A 150 -15.05 -7.60 -23.43
N LEU A 151 -14.30 -6.61 -22.94
CA LEU A 151 -14.88 -5.40 -22.33
C LEU A 151 -15.66 -4.56 -23.35
N LEU A 152 -15.09 -4.32 -24.54
CA LEU A 152 -15.75 -3.53 -25.59
C LEU A 152 -16.99 -4.21 -26.13
N ALA A 153 -17.00 -5.54 -26.24
CA ALA A 153 -18.18 -6.31 -26.61
C ALA A 153 -19.32 -6.09 -25.61
N LYS A 154 -19.03 -6.12 -24.30
CA LYS A 154 -20.01 -5.82 -23.25
C LYS A 154 -20.59 -4.41 -23.38
N TRP A 155 -19.75 -3.43 -23.67
CA TRP A 155 -20.19 -2.06 -23.90
C TRP A 155 -21.10 -1.94 -25.13
N ARG A 156 -20.80 -2.67 -26.21
CA ARG A 156 -21.62 -2.70 -27.43
C ARG A 156 -23.01 -3.34 -27.24
N LEU A 157 -23.22 -4.15 -26.21
CA LEU A 157 -24.54 -4.69 -25.86
C LEU A 157 -25.47 -3.62 -25.24
N SER A 158 -24.94 -2.48 -24.81
CA SER A 158 -25.73 -1.37 -24.28
C SER A 158 -26.50 -0.64 -25.40
N PRO A 159 -27.60 0.07 -25.08
CA PRO A 159 -28.41 0.78 -26.06
C PRO A 159 -27.56 1.71 -26.96
N PRO A 160 -27.92 1.85 -28.25
CA PRO A 160 -27.17 2.70 -29.17
C PRO A 160 -27.13 4.15 -28.71
N GLY A 161 -25.93 4.75 -28.71
CA GLY A 161 -25.70 6.14 -28.31
C GLY A 161 -24.61 6.27 -27.25
N HIS A 162 -25.00 6.47 -25.99
CA HIS A 162 -24.09 6.77 -24.89
C HIS A 162 -24.08 5.65 -23.86
N ILE A 163 -22.90 5.40 -23.30
CA ILE A 163 -22.67 4.45 -22.22
C ILE A 163 -22.26 5.23 -20.98
N TYR A 164 -23.00 5.05 -19.88
CA TYR A 164 -22.70 5.66 -18.59
C TYR A 164 -22.11 4.60 -17.67
N VAL A 165 -20.78 4.58 -17.55
CA VAL A 165 -20.05 3.63 -16.71
C VAL A 165 -19.00 4.35 -15.87
N ASP A 166 -18.68 3.77 -14.72
CA ASP A 166 -17.53 4.19 -13.94
C ASP A 166 -16.26 3.60 -14.56
N ILE A 167 -15.51 4.43 -15.29
CA ILE A 167 -14.29 4.00 -15.99
C ILE A 167 -13.21 3.46 -15.04
N VAL A 168 -13.17 3.93 -13.79
CA VAL A 168 -12.19 3.46 -12.79
C VAL A 168 -12.50 2.01 -12.45
N ILE A 169 -13.76 1.68 -12.21
CA ILE A 169 -14.20 0.30 -11.94
C ILE A 169 -13.94 -0.59 -13.16
N GLN A 170 -14.27 -0.11 -14.37
CA GLN A 170 -14.05 -0.89 -15.59
C GLN A 170 -12.56 -1.19 -15.81
N CYS A 171 -11.69 -0.20 -15.63
CA CYS A 171 -10.23 -0.39 -15.73
C CYS A 171 -9.69 -1.31 -14.63
N GLN A 172 -10.20 -1.22 -13.40
CA GLN A 172 -9.81 -2.13 -12.31
C GLN A 172 -10.16 -3.58 -12.65
N ASN A 173 -11.39 -3.84 -13.10
CA ASN A 173 -11.83 -5.19 -13.47
C ASN A 173 -11.05 -5.74 -14.67
N LEU A 174 -10.82 -4.91 -15.70
CA LEU A 174 -10.03 -5.29 -16.88
C LEU A 174 -8.59 -5.63 -16.49
N LEU A 175 -7.94 -4.78 -15.67
CA LEU A 175 -6.59 -5.04 -15.21
C LEU A 175 -6.53 -6.33 -14.39
N LEU A 176 -7.50 -6.56 -13.49
CA LEU A 176 -7.55 -7.75 -12.69
C LEU A 176 -7.72 -9.01 -13.56
N LEU A 177 -8.56 -8.97 -14.60
CA LEU A 177 -8.68 -10.06 -15.57
C LEU A 177 -7.35 -10.37 -16.26
N ILE A 178 -6.70 -9.33 -16.81
CA ILE A 178 -5.40 -9.45 -17.49
C ILE A 178 -4.36 -10.04 -16.53
N PHE A 179 -4.31 -9.56 -15.29
CA PHE A 179 -3.38 -10.07 -14.29
C PHE A 179 -3.66 -11.53 -13.93
N GLY A 180 -4.92 -11.91 -13.71
CA GLY A 180 -5.31 -13.30 -13.43
C GLY A 180 -4.82 -14.26 -14.51
N LEU A 181 -5.08 -13.89 -15.77
CA LEU A 181 -4.71 -14.72 -16.92
C LEU A 181 -3.20 -14.74 -17.18
N ILE A 182 -2.51 -13.60 -17.16
CA ILE A 182 -1.06 -13.57 -17.45
C ILE A 182 -0.23 -14.17 -16.32
N ALA A 183 -0.58 -13.87 -15.06
CA ALA A 183 0.24 -14.27 -13.92
C ALA A 183 -0.07 -15.68 -13.43
N PHE A 184 -1.32 -16.12 -13.57
CA PHE A 184 -1.81 -17.36 -12.94
C PHE A 184 -2.60 -18.26 -13.90
N ASN A 185 -2.70 -17.92 -15.19
CA ASN A 185 -3.54 -18.64 -16.15
C ASN A 185 -4.98 -18.86 -15.64
N TYR A 186 -5.49 -17.90 -14.87
CA TYR A 186 -6.75 -18.03 -14.13
C TYR A 186 -7.73 -16.94 -14.56
N ASP A 187 -8.92 -17.32 -15.02
CA ASP A 187 -10.00 -16.35 -15.26
C ASP A 187 -10.63 -15.96 -13.92
N LEU A 188 -10.47 -14.69 -13.54
CA LEU A 188 -11.05 -14.13 -12.32
C LEU A 188 -12.52 -13.72 -12.48
N GLU A 189 -13.09 -13.89 -13.68
CA GLU A 189 -14.50 -13.64 -14.01
C GLU A 189 -14.90 -12.19 -13.66
N THR A 190 -13.95 -11.25 -13.78
CA THR A 190 -14.14 -9.85 -13.33
C THR A 190 -14.98 -9.02 -14.27
N LEU A 191 -15.13 -9.49 -15.51
CA LEU A 191 -15.94 -8.85 -16.55
C LEU A 191 -17.28 -9.55 -16.79
N ASP A 192 -17.52 -10.70 -16.15
CA ASP A 192 -18.72 -11.50 -16.34
C ASP A 192 -19.95 -10.83 -15.71
N ASP A 193 -21.14 -11.22 -16.16
CA ASP A 193 -22.38 -10.53 -15.81
C ASP A 193 -22.79 -10.80 -14.35
N ASN A 194 -22.36 -9.89 -13.47
CA ASN A 194 -23.11 -9.66 -12.24
C ASN A 194 -24.44 -9.01 -12.65
N GLU A 195 -25.56 -9.71 -12.45
CA GLU A 195 -26.94 -9.30 -12.78
C GLU A 195 -27.33 -7.87 -12.32
N ASN A 196 -26.53 -7.24 -11.45
CA ASN A 196 -26.80 -5.93 -10.85
C ASN A 196 -25.74 -4.85 -11.13
N GLY A 197 -24.77 -5.06 -12.04
CA GLY A 197 -23.68 -4.11 -12.25
C GLY A 197 -22.82 -3.85 -11.01
N SER A 198 -22.92 -4.74 -10.00
CA SER A 198 -22.17 -4.61 -8.75
C SER A 198 -20.70 -4.96 -8.97
N ASP A 199 -19.80 -4.17 -8.35
CA ASP A 199 -18.37 -4.47 -8.22
C ASP A 199 -18.16 -5.97 -7.95
N ASN A 200 -17.30 -6.62 -8.74
CA ASN A 200 -16.85 -7.99 -8.48
C ASN A 200 -16.36 -8.10 -7.03
N GLU A 201 -16.71 -9.20 -6.35
CA GLU A 201 -16.41 -9.41 -4.93
C GLU A 201 -14.90 -9.27 -4.64
N LEU A 202 -14.04 -9.79 -5.52
CA LEU A 202 -12.59 -9.66 -5.42
C LEU A 202 -12.12 -8.20 -5.59
N THR A 203 -12.65 -7.49 -6.59
CA THR A 203 -12.32 -6.06 -6.80
C THR A 203 -12.65 -5.24 -5.56
N ARG A 204 -13.81 -5.49 -4.94
CA ARG A 204 -14.23 -4.83 -3.71
C ARG A 204 -13.31 -5.20 -2.53
N ALA A 205 -12.95 -6.47 -2.40
CA ALA A 205 -12.03 -6.91 -1.36
C ALA A 205 -10.63 -6.29 -1.49
N LEU A 206 -10.10 -6.17 -2.71
CA LEU A 206 -8.81 -5.51 -2.97
C LEU A 206 -8.88 -4.02 -2.63
N ARG A 207 -9.96 -3.32 -2.99
CA ARG A 207 -10.17 -1.92 -2.62
C ARG A 207 -10.25 -1.72 -1.11
N ASP A 208 -10.94 -2.61 -0.41
CA ASP A 208 -11.03 -2.62 1.04
C ASP A 208 -9.65 -2.85 1.68
N LEU A 209 -8.84 -3.73 1.11
CA LEU A 209 -7.45 -3.94 1.54
C LEU A 209 -6.59 -2.68 1.33
N LEU A 210 -6.68 -2.03 0.16
CA LEU A 210 -5.95 -0.78 -0.12
C LEU A 210 -6.33 0.34 0.86
N SER A 211 -7.63 0.51 1.16
CA SER A 211 -8.08 1.48 2.16
C SER A 211 -7.56 1.15 3.56
N THR A 212 -7.39 -0.14 3.87
CA THR A 212 -6.79 -0.59 5.13
C THR A 212 -5.28 -0.27 5.16
N MET A 213 -4.56 -0.40 4.04
CA MET A 213 -3.14 -0.05 3.94
C MET A 213 -2.89 1.42 4.30
N GLU A 214 -3.74 2.34 3.84
CA GLU A 214 -3.62 3.76 4.17
C GLU A 214 -3.75 3.99 5.68
N ILE A 215 -4.75 3.39 6.33
CA ILE A 215 -4.93 3.49 7.78
C ILE A 215 -3.71 2.92 8.52
N VAL A 216 -3.24 1.75 8.10
CA VAL A 216 -2.09 1.04 8.70
C VAL A 216 -0.82 1.88 8.60
N LEU A 217 -0.56 2.50 7.45
CA LEU A 217 0.69 3.23 7.19
C LEU A 217 0.85 4.46 8.09
N PHE A 218 -0.26 5.14 8.40
CA PHE A 218 -0.25 6.42 9.12
C PHE A 218 -0.68 6.31 10.59
N SER A 219 -1.19 5.15 11.03
CA SER A 219 -1.62 4.95 12.41
C SER A 219 -0.51 4.40 13.31
N PRO A 220 -0.47 4.75 14.61
CA PRO A 220 0.44 4.11 15.56
C PRO A 220 0.21 2.57 15.62
N PRO A 221 1.27 1.75 15.81
CA PRO A 221 1.15 0.28 15.75
C PRO A 221 0.11 -0.33 16.69
N ILE A 222 -0.12 0.28 17.86
CA ILE A 222 -1.12 -0.17 18.83
C ILE A 222 -2.54 0.01 18.25
N VAL A 223 -2.81 1.17 17.65
CA VAL A 223 -4.09 1.47 17.00
C VAL A 223 -4.29 0.56 15.80
N THR A 224 -3.25 0.36 14.99
CA THR A 224 -3.26 -0.55 13.84
C THR A 224 -3.64 -1.98 14.26
N ASN A 225 -2.98 -2.53 15.29
CA ASN A 225 -3.27 -3.88 15.76
C ASN A 225 -4.71 -4.06 16.25
N ILE A 226 -5.25 -3.04 16.95
CA ILE A 226 -6.65 -3.05 17.40
C ILE A 226 -7.59 -2.97 16.18
N TYR A 227 -7.31 -2.06 15.25
CA TYR A 227 -8.10 -1.88 14.02
C TYR A 227 -8.16 -3.17 13.19
N LEU A 228 -7.02 -3.81 12.92
CA LEU A 228 -6.96 -5.03 12.11
C LEU A 228 -7.74 -6.19 12.77
N LYS A 229 -7.73 -6.29 14.10
CA LYS A 229 -8.47 -7.31 14.85
C LYS A 229 -9.98 -7.06 14.86
N LEU A 230 -10.40 -5.81 15.00
CA LEU A 230 -11.82 -5.43 15.18
C LEU A 230 -12.54 -5.17 13.85
N SER A 231 -11.82 -4.73 12.82
CA SER A 231 -12.41 -4.34 11.53
C SER A 231 -12.99 -5.56 10.80
N ARG A 232 -14.32 -5.66 10.83
CA ARG A 232 -15.06 -6.68 10.06
C ARG A 232 -14.79 -6.55 8.56
N ARG A 233 -14.65 -5.31 8.07
CA ARG A 233 -14.35 -4.99 6.67
C ARG A 233 -13.02 -5.59 6.24
N HIS A 234 -11.96 -5.34 7.00
CA HIS A 234 -10.64 -5.93 6.72
C HIS A 234 -10.65 -7.46 6.75
N ARG A 235 -11.25 -8.06 7.79
CA ARG A 235 -11.32 -9.53 7.91
C ARG A 235 -12.08 -10.18 6.76
N ARG A 236 -13.19 -9.58 6.33
CA ARG A 236 -13.97 -10.05 5.17
C ARG A 236 -13.14 -9.95 3.90
N ALA A 237 -12.52 -8.80 3.65
CA ALA A 237 -11.67 -8.59 2.47
C ALA A 237 -10.53 -9.61 2.41
N LYS A 238 -9.83 -9.83 3.55
CA LYS A 238 -8.77 -10.83 3.67
C LYS A 238 -9.28 -12.24 3.34
N ALA A 239 -10.41 -12.66 3.92
CA ALA A 239 -10.98 -13.98 3.68
C ALA A 239 -11.36 -14.21 2.21
N ILE A 240 -11.90 -13.18 1.54
CA ILE A 240 -12.22 -13.23 0.10
C ILE A 240 -10.93 -13.41 -0.71
N ILE A 241 -9.92 -12.58 -0.47
CA ILE A 241 -8.65 -12.65 -1.21
C ILE A 241 -7.97 -14.01 -1.00
N GLU A 242 -7.92 -14.51 0.24
CA GLU A 242 -7.38 -15.84 0.55
C GLU A 242 -8.14 -16.95 -0.19
N ARG A 243 -9.47 -16.88 -0.24
CA ARG A 243 -10.29 -17.86 -0.98
C ARG A 243 -9.93 -17.90 -2.47
N TYR A 244 -9.77 -16.74 -3.12
CA TYR A 244 -9.35 -16.70 -4.53
C TYR A 244 -7.93 -17.24 -4.70
N LEU A 245 -7.01 -16.89 -3.80
CA LEU A 245 -5.64 -17.39 -3.83
C LEU A 245 -5.57 -18.92 -3.69
N TYR A 246 -6.36 -19.52 -2.80
CA TYR A 246 -6.42 -20.97 -2.67
C TYR A 246 -6.99 -21.65 -3.90
N ARG A 247 -8.03 -21.08 -4.54
CA ARG A 247 -8.58 -21.62 -5.80
C ARG A 247 -7.55 -21.63 -6.92
N ILE A 248 -6.77 -20.55 -7.05
CA ILE A 248 -5.70 -20.46 -8.05
C ILE A 248 -4.64 -21.55 -7.79
N ILE A 249 -4.22 -21.72 -6.54
CA ILE A 249 -3.22 -22.74 -6.16
C ILE A 249 -3.75 -24.15 -6.42
N GLU A 250 -5.01 -24.41 -6.08
CA GLU A 250 -5.64 -25.72 -6.26
C GLU A 250 -5.75 -26.10 -7.74
N GLN A 251 -6.12 -25.15 -8.61
CA GLN A 251 -6.14 -25.38 -10.06
C GLN A 251 -4.76 -25.77 -10.59
N GLU A 252 -3.72 -25.01 -10.23
CA GLU A 252 -2.34 -25.29 -10.65
C GLU A 252 -1.83 -26.64 -10.15
N LEU A 253 -2.18 -27.04 -8.92
CA LEU A 253 -1.81 -28.35 -8.39
C LEU A 253 -2.49 -29.50 -9.14
N ASN A 254 -3.76 -29.31 -9.51
CA ASN A 254 -4.52 -30.32 -10.24
C ASN A 254 -3.97 -30.48 -11.67
N GLU A 255 -3.75 -29.38 -12.40
CA GLU A 255 -3.17 -29.39 -13.76
C GLU A 255 -1.80 -30.09 -13.79
N ASN A 256 -0.94 -29.82 -12.80
CA ASN A 256 0.36 -30.48 -12.69
C ASN A 256 0.25 -31.97 -12.34
N SER A 257 -0.75 -32.37 -11.54
CA SER A 257 -0.96 -33.78 -11.19
C SER A 257 -1.45 -34.61 -12.38
N GLU A 258 -2.33 -34.04 -13.21
CA GLU A 258 -2.82 -34.67 -14.44
C GLU A 258 -1.71 -34.78 -15.49
N SER A 259 -0.85 -33.76 -15.62
CA SER A 259 0.32 -33.80 -16.50
C SER A 259 1.38 -34.82 -16.07
N MET A 260 1.45 -35.20 -14.79
CA MET A 260 2.39 -36.24 -14.32
C MET A 260 1.79 -37.66 -14.40
N ALA A 261 0.47 -37.78 -14.57
CA ALA A 261 -0.23 -39.06 -14.72
C ALA A 261 -0.36 -39.52 -16.18
N GLN A 262 -0.10 -38.64 -17.15
CA GLN A 262 -0.01 -38.91 -18.59
C GLN A 262 1.43 -39.16 -19.03
#